data_AF-A0A1V2IMJ4-F1
#
_entry.id   AF-A0A1V2IMJ4-F1
#
_cell.length_a   1.000
_cell.length_b   1.000
_cell.length_c   1.000
_cell.angle_alpha   90.00
_cell.angle_beta   90.00
_cell.angle_gamma   90.00
#
_symmetry.space_group_name_H-M   'P 1'
#
loop_
_entity.id
_entity.type
_entity.pdbx_description
1 polymer ?
#
loop_
_entity_poly.entity_id
_entity_poly.type
_entity_poly.pdbx_seq_one_letter_code
_entity_poly.pdbx_strand_id
1 'polypeptide(L)'
;MTRTITLRLSDEAYEAVKPYAEAEDTSMNAWVERVLDAEDMRRRCAAHAAWVRTNPAVTHAALAFGEANQRALAAAGLPNLGDAAE
;
A
#
# COMPACT_ATOMS: atom_id res chain seq x y z
N MET A 1 6.05 8.41 -15.54
CA MET A 1 5.57 9.78 -15.80
C MET A 1 5.13 10.39 -14.49
N THR A 2 5.71 11.52 -14.09
CA THR A 2 5.36 12.20 -12.84
C THR A 2 4.45 13.37 -13.15
N ARG A 3 3.34 13.51 -12.44
CA ARG A 3 2.39 14.62 -12.60
C ARG A 3 2.55 15.56 -11.41
N THR A 4 2.90 16.82 -11.67
CA THR A 4 2.93 17.85 -10.62
C THR A 4 1.51 18.24 -10.24
N ILE A 5 1.23 18.25 -8.94
CA ILE A 5 -0.05 18.67 -8.37
C ILE A 5 0.24 19.77 -7.35
N THR A 6 -0.46 20.90 -7.45
CA THR A 6 -0.37 21.97 -6.46
C THR A 6 -1.38 21.73 -5.36
N LEU A 7 -0.90 21.52 -4.13
CA LEU A 7 -1.73 21.43 -2.93
C LEU A 7 -1.74 22.78 -2.22
N ARG A 8 -2.92 23.31 -1.91
CA ARG A 8 -3.05 24.45 -1.00
C ARG A 8 -3.33 23.92 0.41
N LEU A 9 -2.48 24.30 1.34
CA LEU A 9 -2.64 24.02 2.77
C LEU A 9 -3.15 25.27 3.47
N SER A 10 -3.77 25.10 4.64
CA SER A 10 -3.90 26.21 5.59
C SER A 10 -2.51 26.60 6.10
N ASP A 11 -2.36 27.83 6.55
CA ASP A 11 -1.10 28.32 7.12
C ASP A 11 -0.65 27.43 8.29
N GLU A 12 -1.57 27.03 9.16
CA GLU A 12 -1.31 26.11 10.27
C GLU A 12 -0.76 24.76 9.79
N ALA A 13 -1.38 24.15 8.77
CA ALA A 13 -0.93 22.88 8.24
C ALA A 13 0.42 22.99 7.53
N TYR A 14 0.68 24.11 6.84
CA TYR A 14 1.96 24.36 6.21
C TYR A 14 3.09 24.50 7.25
N GLU A 15 2.89 25.31 8.28
CA GLU A 15 3.87 25.49 9.35
C GLU A 15 4.10 24.21 10.15
N ALA A 16 3.06 23.39 10.34
CA ALA A 16 3.18 22.10 11.02
C ALA A 16 4.09 21.10 10.27
N VAL A 17 4.23 21.19 8.94
CA VAL A 17 5.11 20.30 8.15
C VAL A 17 6.58 20.55 8.42
N LYS A 18 6.95 21.82 8.62
CA LYS A 18 8.35 22.26 8.73
C LYS A 18 9.18 21.47 9.77
N PRO A 19 8.76 21.33 11.04
CA PRO A 19 9.56 20.60 12.04
C PRO A 19 9.77 19.12 11.68
N TYR A 20 8.82 18.48 10.99
CA TYR A 20 8.99 17.09 10.57
C TYR A 20 9.93 16.95 9.37
N ALA A 21 9.82 17.87 8.40
CA ALA A 21 10.73 17.91 7.27
C ALA A 21 12.18 18.16 7.72
N GLU A 22 12.39 19.07 8.67
CA GLU A 22 13.69 19.34 9.29
C GLU A 22 14.22 18.14 10.08
N ALA A 23 13.37 17.48 10.88
CA ALA A 23 13.76 16.30 11.65
C ALA A 23 14.18 15.11 10.78
N GLU A 24 13.65 15.02 9.55
CA GLU A 24 13.94 13.96 8.59
C GLU A 24 14.94 14.38 7.49
N ASP A 25 15.58 15.54 7.62
CA ASP A 25 16.52 16.12 6.64
C ASP A 25 16.00 16.07 5.19
N THR A 26 14.75 16.50 5.01
CA THR A 26 14.06 16.48 3.72
C THR A 26 13.37 17.80 3.42
N SER A 27 13.01 18.01 2.16
CA SER A 27 12.18 19.15 1.80
C SER A 27 10.74 18.97 2.31
N MET A 28 10.05 20.07 2.60
CA MET A 28 8.63 20.04 2.98
C MET A 28 7.77 19.31 1.93
N ASN A 29 8.05 19.50 0.63
CA ASN A 29 7.32 18.80 -0.43
C ASN A 29 7.53 17.29 -0.39
N ALA A 30 8.78 16.83 -0.28
CA ALA A 30 9.09 15.40 -0.19
C ALA A 30 8.53 14.76 1.10
N TRP A 31 8.44 15.53 2.18
CA TRP A 31 7.76 15.08 3.40
C TRP A 31 6.26 14.91 3.17
N VAL A 32 5.59 15.93 2.59
CA VAL A 32 4.15 15.89 2.27
C VAL A 32 3.83 14.76 1.30
N GLU A 33 4.64 14.55 0.27
CA GLU A 33 4.47 13.45 -0.70
C GLU A 33 4.47 12.09 0.00
N ARG A 34 5.45 11.82 0.88
CA ARG A 34 5.50 10.55 1.62
C ARG A 34 4.29 10.35 2.54
N VAL A 35 3.82 11.42 3.19
CA VAL A 35 2.61 11.33 4.02
C VAL A 35 1.37 11.04 3.18
N LEU A 36 1.24 11.69 2.03
CA LEU A 36 0.13 11.44 1.11
C LEU A 36 0.17 10.01 0.55
N ASP A 37 1.34 9.48 0.21
CA ASP A 37 1.51 8.11 -0.25
C ASP A 37 1.11 7.10 0.83
N ALA A 38 1.55 7.32 2.08
CA ALA A 38 1.19 6.48 3.20
C ALA A 38 -0.33 6.49 3.47
N GLU A 39 -0.95 7.67 3.41
CA GLU A 39 -2.39 7.82 3.61
C GLU A 39 -3.23 7.24 2.47
N ASP A 40 -2.78 7.40 1.21
CA ASP A 40 -3.41 6.76 0.05
C ASP A 40 -3.35 5.24 0.18
N MET A 41 -2.19 4.67 0.53
CA MET A 41 -2.05 3.23 0.77
C MET A 41 -3.00 2.76 1.88
N ARG A 42 -3.04 3.47 3.01
CA ARG A 42 -3.92 3.15 4.13
C ARG A 42 -5.40 3.11 3.70
N ARG A 43 -5.84 4.09 2.91
CA ARG A 43 -7.21 4.16 2.38
C ARG A 43 -7.51 3.02 1.42
N ARG A 44 -6.59 2.68 0.53
CA ARG A 44 -6.73 1.54 -0.40
C ARG A 44 -6.82 0.22 0.35
N CYS A 45 -5.98 0.00 1.37
CA CYS A 45 -6.07 -1.18 2.24
C CYS A 45 -7.43 -1.26 2.94
N ALA A 46 -7.92 -0.15 3.49
CA ALA A 46 -9.23 -0.11 4.15
C ALA A 46 -10.38 -0.42 3.18
N ALA A 47 -10.34 0.17 1.97
CA ALA A 47 -11.32 -0.09 0.92
C ALA A 47 -11.28 -1.55 0.44
N HIS A 48 -10.08 -2.11 0.26
CA HIS A 48 -9.90 -3.51 -0.10
C HIS A 48 -10.45 -4.43 1.00
N ALA A 49 -10.13 -4.18 2.26
CA ALA A 49 -10.66 -4.96 3.38
C ALA A 49 -12.19 -4.89 3.47
N ALA A 50 -12.78 -3.71 3.20
CA ALA A 50 -14.23 -3.57 3.13
C ALA A 50 -14.82 -4.38 1.96
N TRP A 51 -14.20 -4.32 0.79
CA TRP A 51 -14.61 -5.08 -0.38
C TRP A 51 -14.55 -6.60 -0.14
N VAL A 52 -13.48 -7.08 0.51
CA VAL A 52 -13.32 -8.49 0.87
C VAL A 52 -14.48 -8.96 1.75
N ARG A 53 -14.84 -8.16 2.77
CA ARG A 53 -15.97 -8.48 3.66
C ARG A 53 -17.31 -8.51 2.93
N THR A 54 -17.51 -7.67 1.93
CA THR A 54 -18.77 -7.63 1.16
C THR A 54 -18.82 -8.64 0.02
N ASN A 55 -17.69 -9.25 -0.37
CA ASN A 55 -17.57 -10.20 -1.48
C ASN A 55 -16.94 -11.54 -1.03
N PRO A 56 -17.55 -12.27 -0.07
CA PRO A 56 -16.93 -13.47 0.50
C PRO A 56 -16.76 -14.60 -0.52
N ALA A 57 -17.70 -14.77 -1.46
CA ALA A 57 -17.62 -15.82 -2.47
C ALA A 57 -16.42 -15.62 -3.43
N VAL A 58 -16.24 -14.38 -3.91
CA VAL A 58 -15.12 -14.03 -4.79
C VAL A 58 -13.80 -14.16 -4.05
N THR A 59 -13.75 -13.70 -2.80
CA THR A 59 -12.57 -13.82 -1.94
C THR A 59 -12.19 -15.28 -1.73
N HIS A 60 -13.15 -16.14 -1.38
CA HIS A 60 -12.90 -17.57 -1.16
C HIS A 60 -12.41 -18.25 -2.45
N ALA A 61 -13.03 -17.97 -3.59
CA ALA A 61 -12.60 -18.50 -4.88
C ALA A 61 -11.15 -18.08 -5.23
N ALA A 62 -10.81 -16.81 -5.00
CA ALA A 62 -9.48 -16.28 -5.26
C ALA A 62 -8.42 -16.93 -4.35
N LEU A 63 -8.72 -17.12 -3.06
CA LEU A 63 -7.83 -17.80 -2.11
C LEU A 63 -7.63 -19.28 -2.49
N ALA A 64 -8.71 -20.01 -2.76
CA ALA A 64 -8.63 -21.40 -3.17
C ALA A 64 -7.85 -21.58 -4.48
N PHE A 65 -8.01 -20.65 -5.43
CA PHE A 65 -7.20 -20.61 -6.65
C PHE A 65 -5.72 -20.37 -6.36
N GLY A 66 -5.41 -19.41 -5.49
CA GLY A 66 -4.05 -19.13 -5.04
C GLY A 66 -3.37 -20.36 -4.43
N GLU A 67 -4.04 -21.03 -3.49
CA GLU A 67 -3.55 -22.26 -2.87
C GLU A 67 -3.34 -23.40 -3.88
N ALA A 68 -4.29 -23.58 -4.80
CA ALA A 68 -4.17 -24.59 -5.86
C ALA A 68 -2.96 -24.32 -6.77
N ASN A 69 -2.72 -23.05 -7.14
CA ASN A 69 -1.54 -22.66 -7.90
C ASN A 69 -0.24 -22.92 -7.14
N GLN A 70 -0.18 -22.62 -5.84
CA GLN A 70 1.02 -22.92 -5.04
C GLN A 70 1.30 -24.42 -5.00
N ARG A 71 0.27 -25.26 -4.82
CA ARG A 71 0.43 -26.73 -4.90
C ARG A 71 0.91 -27.21 -6.27
N ALA A 72 0.40 -26.61 -7.34
CA ALA A 72 0.79 -26.94 -8.70
C ALA A 72 2.26 -26.56 -8.98
N LEU A 73 2.71 -25.38 -8.53
CA LEU A 73 4.11 -24.95 -8.63
C LEU A 73 5.05 -25.91 -7.90
N ALA A 74 4.71 -26.27 -6.66
CA ALA A 74 5.48 -27.23 -5.88
C ALA A 74 5.57 -28.61 -6.57
N ALA A 75 4.45 -29.12 -7.09
CA ALA A 75 4.42 -30.39 -7.82
C ALA A 75 5.27 -30.36 -9.11
N ALA A 76 5.44 -29.18 -9.71
CA ALA A 76 6.29 -28.97 -10.87
C ALA A 76 7.78 -28.73 -10.52
N GLY A 77 8.15 -28.78 -9.23
CA GLY A 77 9.51 -28.49 -8.77
C GLY A 77 9.89 -27.01 -8.92
N LEU A 78 8.91 -26.12 -9.01
CA LEU A 78 9.11 -24.68 -9.13
C LEU A 78 8.97 -24.01 -7.75
N PRO A 79 9.67 -22.88 -7.51
CA PRO A 79 9.54 -22.14 -6.26
C PRO A 79 8.09 -21.77 -5.96
N ASN A 80 7.65 -22.05 -4.74
CA ASN A 80 6.37 -21.62 -4.21
C ASN A 80 6.60 -20.59 -3.09
N LEU A 81 5.60 -19.77 -2.77
CA LEU A 81 5.71 -18.71 -1.76
C LEU A 81 5.89 -19.23 -0.32
N GLY A 82 5.60 -20.51 -0.06
CA GLY A 82 5.85 -21.17 1.21
C GLY A 82 7.33 -21.50 1.46
N ASP A 83 8.12 -21.66 0.40
CA ASP A 83 9.57 -21.95 0.50
C ASP A 83 10.41 -20.66 0.64
N ALA A 84 9.81 -19.48 0.46
CA ALA A 84 10.49 -18.18 0.51
C ALA A 84 10.53 -17.55 1.93
N ALA A 85 10.10 -18.28 2.96
CA ALA A 85 9.98 -17.80 4.33
C ALA A 85 11.11 -18.24 5.29
N GLU A 86 12.20 -18.82 4.78
CA GLU A 86 13.46 -19.06 5.52
C GLU A 86 14.59 -18.17 4.98
#